data_AF-A0A9P7Y5H3-F1
#
_entry.id   AF-A0A9P7Y5H3-F1
#
_cell.length_a   1.000
_cell.length_b   1.000
_cell.length_c   1.000
_cell.angle_alpha   90.00
_cell.angle_beta   90.00
_cell.angle_gamma   90.00
#
_symmetry.space_group_name_H-M   'P 1'
#
loop_
_entity.id
_entity.type
_entity.pdbx_description
1 polymer ?
#
loop_
_entity_poly.entity_id
_entity_poly.type
_entity_poly.pdbx_seq_one_letter_code
_entity_poly.pdbx_strand_id
1 'polypeptide(L)'
;MASLLTLTARRAPLRLGRAVTSVSSQIRNISSSPIDHDQKELQSLARTFADNEFAPKMQEWDEKQYFPVDVLRKGAELGFGGLYTREDVGGSGLGRLDTSVIFEALSTGCVSTTAYISIHK
;
A
#
# COMPACT_ATOMS: atom_id res chain seq x y z
N MET A 1 -4.04 -44.89 -55.65
CA MET A 1 -4.28 -43.53 -56.18
C MET A 1 -5.48 -43.00 -55.40
N ALA A 2 -5.42 -42.16 -54.37
CA ALA A 2 -4.47 -41.15 -53.95
C ALA A 2 -4.38 -41.08 -52.40
N SER A 3 -3.23 -40.61 -51.92
CA SER A 3 -2.80 -40.52 -50.52
C SER A 3 -3.45 -39.33 -49.80
N LEU A 4 -4.05 -39.57 -48.63
CA LEU A 4 -4.51 -38.55 -47.69
C LEU A 4 -3.32 -38.09 -46.82
N LEU A 5 -2.64 -37.04 -47.26
CA LEU A 5 -1.58 -36.37 -46.51
C LEU A 5 -2.19 -35.36 -45.53
N THR A 6 -2.05 -35.69 -44.25
CA THR A 6 -2.32 -34.86 -43.07
C THR A 6 -1.65 -33.48 -43.18
N LEU A 7 -2.47 -32.42 -43.16
CA LEU A 7 -2.02 -31.03 -43.17
C LEU A 7 -1.37 -30.67 -41.82
N THR A 8 -0.06 -30.87 -41.71
CA THR A 8 0.72 -30.40 -40.55
C THR A 8 1.00 -28.91 -40.71
N ALA A 9 0.22 -28.08 -40.01
CA ALA A 9 0.52 -26.66 -39.85
C ALA A 9 1.84 -26.48 -39.08
N ARG A 10 2.93 -26.22 -39.80
CA ARG A 10 4.20 -25.78 -39.20
C ARG A 10 3.99 -24.42 -38.52
N ARG A 11 3.90 -24.38 -37.20
CA ARG A 11 4.06 -23.14 -36.42
C ARG A 11 5.53 -22.71 -36.49
N ALA A 12 5.78 -21.54 -37.08
CA ALA A 12 7.08 -20.89 -37.01
C ALA A 12 7.40 -20.51 -35.54
N PRO A 13 8.66 -20.63 -35.08
CA PRO A 13 9.02 -20.20 -33.75
C PRO A 13 8.93 -18.66 -33.67
N LEU A 14 8.10 -18.16 -32.75
CA LEU A 14 8.09 -16.75 -32.37
C LEU A 14 9.49 -16.39 -31.85
N ARG A 15 10.19 -15.49 -32.56
CA ARG A 15 11.43 -14.88 -32.06
C ARG A 15 11.08 -14.09 -30.80
N LEU A 16 11.35 -14.68 -29.63
CA LEU A 16 11.29 -13.99 -28.35
C LEU A 16 12.40 -12.92 -28.35
N GLY A 17 12.02 -11.71 -28.76
CA GLY A 17 12.90 -10.56 -28.75
C GLY A 17 13.39 -10.29 -27.34
N ARG A 18 14.72 -10.32 -27.21
CA ARG A 18 15.71 -9.74 -26.28
C ARG A 18 15.32 -8.60 -25.30
N ALA A 19 14.05 -8.24 -25.15
CA ALA A 19 13.56 -7.13 -24.32
C ALA A 19 13.18 -7.54 -22.87
N VAL A 20 12.99 -8.84 -22.58
CA VAL A 20 12.58 -9.30 -21.24
C VAL A 20 13.71 -9.24 -20.21
N THR A 21 14.97 -9.34 -20.62
CA THR A 21 16.12 -9.38 -19.70
C THR A 21 16.48 -8.05 -19.05
N SER A 22 16.06 -6.90 -19.59
CA SER A 22 16.35 -5.59 -19.00
C SER A 22 15.49 -5.31 -17.77
N VAL A 23 14.22 -5.72 -17.78
CA VAL A 23 13.29 -5.42 -16.69
C VAL A 23 13.70 -6.15 -15.40
N SER A 24 14.31 -7.33 -15.51
CA SER A 24 14.74 -8.14 -14.37
C SER A 24 15.85 -7.51 -13.53
N SER A 25 16.72 -6.65 -14.08
CA SER A 25 17.72 -5.93 -13.26
C SER A 25 17.10 -4.77 -12.49
N GLN A 26 16.08 -4.11 -13.06
CA GLN A 26 15.35 -3.02 -12.42
C GLN A 26 14.40 -3.52 -11.32
N ILE A 27 13.86 -4.74 -11.45
CA ILE A 27 13.03 -5.39 -10.42
C ILE A 27 13.85 -5.74 -9.15
N ARG A 28 15.12 -6.13 -9.30
CA ARG A 28 15.98 -6.48 -8.15
C ARG A 28 16.32 -5.29 -7.24
N ASN A 29 16.25 -4.06 -7.75
CA ASN A 29 16.49 -2.84 -6.97
C ASN A 29 15.25 -2.36 -6.19
N ILE A 30 14.09 -3.01 -6.32
CA ILE A 30 12.88 -2.68 -5.54
C ILE A 30 13.05 -3.05 -4.05
N SER A 31 13.99 -3.95 -3.72
CA SER A 31 14.20 -4.48 -2.37
C SER A 31 14.92 -3.53 -1.39
N SER A 32 15.52 -2.42 -1.85
CA SER A 32 16.07 -1.39 -0.97
C SER A 32 15.13 -0.19 -0.98
N SER A 33 14.10 -0.21 -0.12
CA SER A 33 13.09 0.85 -0.07
C SER A 33 13.76 2.23 0.06
N PRO A 34 13.51 3.18 -0.86
CA PRO A 34 14.21 4.46 -0.94
C PRO A 34 13.65 5.50 0.04
N ILE A 35 13.23 5.07 1.24
CA ILE A 35 12.72 5.96 2.28
C ILE A 35 13.83 6.31 3.28
N ASP A 36 13.87 7.57 3.70
CA ASP A 36 14.87 8.08 4.63
C ASP A 36 14.63 7.62 6.08
N HIS A 37 15.44 8.13 7.01
CA HIS A 37 15.34 7.78 8.42
C HIS A 37 14.00 8.23 9.03
N ASP A 38 13.60 9.47 8.76
CA ASP A 38 12.40 10.07 9.34
C ASP A 38 11.14 9.34 8.83
N GLN A 39 11.13 8.95 7.56
CA GLN A 39 10.06 8.12 6.99
C GLN A 39 9.99 6.73 7.62
N LYS A 40 11.12 6.13 8.01
CA LYS A 40 11.12 4.85 8.74
C LYS A 40 10.55 5.01 10.15
N GLU A 41 10.83 6.14 10.81
CA GLU A 41 10.22 6.44 12.12
C GLU A 41 8.71 6.62 11.99
N LEU A 42 8.24 7.38 11.00
CA LEU A 42 6.82 7.52 10.69
C LEU A 42 6.17 6.17 10.36
N GLN A 43 6.83 5.32 9.57
CA GLN A 43 6.38 3.96 9.27
C GLN A 43 6.24 3.14 10.55
N SER A 44 7.25 3.18 11.43
CA SER A 44 7.27 2.44 12.68
C SER A 44 6.15 2.89 13.62
N LEU A 45 5.98 4.21 13.78
CA LEU A 45 4.91 4.79 14.60
C LEU A 45 3.53 4.34 14.10
N ALA A 46 3.28 4.51 12.81
CA ALA A 46 2.02 4.09 12.17
C ALA A 46 1.78 2.59 12.30
N ARG A 47 2.83 1.77 12.13
CA ARG A 47 2.73 0.31 12.26
C ARG A 47 2.40 -0.11 13.69
N THR A 48 3.08 0.46 14.68
CA THR A 48 2.78 0.21 16.09
C THR A 48 1.35 0.59 16.44
N PHE A 49 0.85 1.72 15.94
CA PHE A 49 -0.55 2.11 16.13
C PHE A 49 -1.51 1.11 15.48
N ALA A 50 -1.24 0.71 14.24
CA ALA A 50 -2.06 -0.26 13.51
C ALA A 50 -2.14 -1.61 14.23
N ASP A 51 -1.00 -2.14 14.67
CA ASP A 51 -0.91 -3.44 15.35
C ASP A 51 -1.62 -3.41 16.72
N ASN A 52 -1.59 -2.28 17.43
CA ASN A 52 -2.16 -2.17 18.78
C ASN A 52 -3.65 -1.76 18.79
N GLU A 53 -4.06 -0.88 17.88
CA GLU A 53 -5.37 -0.23 17.96
C GLU A 53 -6.34 -0.69 16.86
N PHE A 54 -5.84 -1.10 15.69
CA PHE A 54 -6.68 -1.57 14.57
C PHE A 54 -6.75 -3.09 14.49
N ALA A 55 -5.60 -3.76 14.35
CA ALA A 55 -5.54 -5.19 14.05
C ALA A 55 -6.34 -6.08 15.02
N PRO A 56 -6.37 -5.83 16.35
CA PRO A 56 -7.12 -6.68 17.28
C PRO A 56 -8.63 -6.58 17.13
N LYS A 57 -9.14 -5.49 16.53
CA LYS A 57 -10.57 -5.16 16.48
C LYS A 57 -11.16 -5.14 15.07
N MET A 58 -10.31 -5.14 14.03
CA MET A 58 -10.74 -4.95 12.64
C MET A 58 -11.83 -5.93 12.20
N GLN A 59 -11.75 -7.19 12.63
CA GLN A 59 -12.70 -8.22 12.22
C GLN A 59 -14.09 -7.96 12.82
N GLU A 60 -14.15 -7.66 14.11
CA GLU A 60 -15.41 -7.31 14.78
C GLU A 60 -16.03 -6.06 14.18
N TRP A 61 -15.20 -5.06 13.86
CA TRP A 61 -15.69 -3.82 13.27
C TRP A 61 -16.29 -4.02 11.88
N ASP A 62 -15.66 -4.84 11.04
CA ASP A 62 -16.16 -5.18 9.72
C ASP A 62 -17.49 -5.95 9.81
N GLU A 63 -17.54 -7.00 10.62
CA GLU A 63 -18.73 -7.84 10.81
C GLU A 63 -19.92 -7.05 11.34
N LYS A 64 -19.68 -6.10 12.25
CA LYS A 64 -20.73 -5.28 12.89
C LYS A 64 -20.99 -3.95 12.20
N GLN A 65 -20.25 -3.63 11.13
CA GLN A 65 -20.27 -2.31 10.49
C GLN A 65 -20.05 -1.17 11.50
N TYR A 66 -19.17 -1.41 12.48
CA TYR A 66 -18.92 -0.47 13.57
C TYR A 66 -17.92 0.60 13.13
N PHE A 67 -18.21 1.85 13.47
CA PHE A 67 -17.36 2.99 13.15
C PHE A 67 -16.53 3.42 14.39
N PRO A 68 -15.20 3.22 14.40
CA PRO A 68 -14.37 3.33 15.60
C PRO A 68 -13.91 4.76 15.90
N VAL A 69 -14.85 5.64 16.27
CA VAL A 69 -14.59 7.07 16.54
C VAL A 69 -13.54 7.29 17.64
N ASP A 70 -13.58 6.47 18.70
CA ASP A 70 -12.64 6.52 19.81
C ASP A 70 -11.20 6.27 19.35
N VAL A 71 -11.01 5.26 18.49
CA VAL A 71 -9.69 4.94 17.95
C VAL A 71 -9.24 5.98 16.93
N LEU A 72 -10.15 6.50 16.11
CA LEU A 72 -9.84 7.59 15.17
C LEU A 72 -9.34 8.84 15.90
N ARG A 73 -9.92 9.18 17.06
CA ARG A 73 -9.44 10.30 17.89
C ARG A 73 -8.03 10.06 18.42
N LYS A 74 -7.70 8.85 18.89
CA LYS A 74 -6.33 8.50 19.27
C LYS A 74 -5.35 8.65 18.12
N GLY A 75 -5.75 8.22 16.91
CA GLY A 75 -4.94 8.40 15.71
C GLY A 75 -4.74 9.88 15.35
N ALA A 76 -5.77 10.71 15.57
CA ALA A 76 -5.68 12.15 15.36
C ALA A 76 -4.72 12.84 16.34
N GLU A 77 -4.62 12.38 17.59
CA GLU A 77 -3.63 12.86 18.57
C GLU A 77 -2.18 12.59 18.13
N LEU A 78 -1.96 11.59 17.27
CA LEU A 78 -0.67 11.28 16.64
C LEU A 78 -0.46 12.02 15.31
N GLY A 79 -1.41 12.87 14.89
CA GLY A 79 -1.33 13.63 13.64
C GLY A 79 -1.86 12.89 12.40
N PHE A 80 -2.45 11.70 12.54
CA PHE A 80 -2.98 10.96 11.39
C PHE A 80 -4.30 11.54 10.84
N GLY A 81 -4.96 12.43 11.59
CA GLY A 81 -6.20 13.09 11.17
C GLY A 81 -6.01 14.20 10.14
N GLY A 82 -4.79 14.70 9.95
CA GLY A 82 -4.51 15.85 9.08
C GLY A 82 -3.11 15.81 8.49
N LEU A 83 -2.71 14.67 7.90
CA LEU A 83 -1.33 14.36 7.53
C LEU A 83 -0.66 15.44 6.66
N TYR A 84 -1.29 15.83 5.55
CA TYR A 84 -0.77 16.85 4.63
C TYR A 84 -1.48 18.20 4.76
N THR A 85 -2.21 18.40 5.85
CA THR A 85 -2.80 19.69 6.22
C THR A 85 -1.74 20.54 6.90
N ARG A 86 -1.77 21.87 6.70
CA ARG A 86 -0.78 22.78 7.26
C ARG A 86 -0.85 22.82 8.80
N GLU A 87 0.29 23.04 9.43
CA GLU A 87 0.41 23.11 10.89
C GLU A 87 -0.35 24.31 11.50
N ASP A 88 -0.47 25.43 10.78
CA ASP A 88 -1.17 26.65 11.24
C ASP A 88 -2.66 26.43 11.53
N VAL A 89 -3.23 25.35 11.03
CA VAL A 89 -4.63 24.94 11.24
C VAL A 89 -4.75 23.58 11.94
N GLY A 90 -3.66 23.10 12.57
CA GLY A 90 -3.66 21.86 13.35
C GLY A 90 -3.37 20.58 12.56
N GLY A 91 -2.85 20.69 11.33
CA GLY A 91 -2.37 19.53 10.56
C GLY A 91 -0.90 19.18 10.86
N SER A 92 -0.42 18.09 10.26
CA SER A 92 0.94 17.55 10.48
C SER A 92 1.98 18.06 9.47
N GLY A 93 1.56 18.82 8.46
CA GLY A 93 2.47 19.44 7.49
C GLY A 93 3.27 18.48 6.60
N LEU A 94 2.92 17.20 6.56
CA LEU A 94 3.72 16.16 5.91
C LEU A 94 3.58 16.15 4.38
N GLY A 95 4.61 15.62 3.71
CA GLY A 95 4.63 15.42 2.28
C GLY A 95 3.80 14.21 1.82
N ARG A 96 3.61 14.10 0.49
CA ARG A 96 2.88 12.98 -0.12
C ARG A 96 3.55 11.63 0.12
N LEU A 97 4.89 11.58 0.10
CA LEU A 97 5.63 10.35 0.32
C LEU A 97 5.48 9.88 1.77
N ASP A 98 5.70 10.78 2.72
CA ASP A 98 5.54 10.52 4.16
C ASP A 98 4.12 10.00 4.46
N THR A 99 3.11 10.67 3.90
CA THR A 99 1.70 10.25 4.02
C THR A 99 1.48 8.86 3.43
N SER A 100 2.06 8.55 2.27
CA SER A 100 1.93 7.23 1.64
C SER A 100 2.53 6.12 2.51
N VAL A 101 3.68 6.39 3.14
CA VAL A 101 4.36 5.45 4.05
C VAL A 101 3.49 5.18 5.29
N ILE A 102 2.88 6.24 5.85
CA ILE A 102 1.95 6.11 6.98
C ILE A 102 0.72 5.30 6.59
N PHE A 103 0.08 5.60 5.46
CA PHE A 103 -1.11 4.86 5.02
C PHE A 103 -0.83 3.41 4.70
N GLU A 104 0.32 3.09 4.11
CA GLU A 104 0.75 1.71 3.89
C GLU A 104 0.85 0.96 5.23
N ALA A 105 1.51 1.56 6.22
CA ALA A 105 1.67 0.97 7.54
C ALA A 105 0.32 0.81 8.27
N LEU A 106 -0.53 1.84 8.30
CA LEU A 106 -1.86 1.79 8.91
C LEU A 106 -2.76 0.72 8.27
N SER A 107 -2.68 0.56 6.95
CA SER A 107 -3.48 -0.41 6.20
C SER A 107 -3.18 -1.86 6.58
N THR A 108 -2.02 -2.14 7.19
CA THR A 108 -1.72 -3.49 7.71
C THR A 108 -2.60 -3.88 8.90
N GLY A 109 -3.15 -2.91 9.64
CA GLY A 109 -4.05 -3.16 10.76
C GLY A 109 -5.53 -3.11 10.38
N CYS A 110 -5.96 -2.15 9.56
CA CYS A 110 -7.33 -2.10 9.03
C CYS A 110 -7.42 -1.23 7.78
N VAL A 111 -7.68 -1.86 6.63
CA VAL A 111 -7.74 -1.18 5.33
C VAL A 111 -8.93 -0.22 5.25
N SER A 112 -10.12 -0.62 5.71
CA SER A 112 -11.34 0.20 5.62
C SER A 112 -11.23 1.48 6.46
N THR A 113 -10.73 1.36 7.70
CA THR A 113 -10.51 2.51 8.59
C THR A 113 -9.41 3.43 8.04
N THR A 114 -8.33 2.87 7.50
CA THR A 114 -7.26 3.67 6.88
C THR A 114 -7.75 4.40 5.63
N ALA A 115 -8.57 3.75 4.80
CA ALA A 115 -9.20 4.37 3.64
C ALA A 115 -10.10 5.55 4.07
N TYR A 116 -10.87 5.40 5.15
CA TYR A 116 -11.63 6.52 5.72
C TYR A 116 -10.70 7.68 6.12
N ILE A 117 -9.60 7.42 6.83
CA ILE A 117 -8.63 8.47 7.21
C ILE A 117 -8.09 9.19 5.97
N SER A 118 -7.84 8.48 4.87
CA SER A 118 -7.36 9.10 3.63
C SER A 118 -8.35 10.07 2.96
N ILE A 119 -9.65 9.89 3.23
CA ILE A 119 -10.75 10.71 2.71
C ILE A 119 -11.06 11.87 3.66
N HIS A 120 -10.88 11.65 4.96
CA HIS A 120 -11.03 12.65 6.00
C HIS A 120 -10.10 13.84 5.77
N LYS A 121 -10.63 15.04 5.97
CA LYS A 121 -9.92 16.31 5.79
C LYS A 121 -10.01 17.15 7.03
#